data_AF-A0A523RL32-F1
#
_entry.id   AF-A0A523RL32-F1
#
_cell.length_a   1.000
_cell.length_b   1.000
_cell.length_c   1.000
_cell.angle_alpha   90.00
_cell.angle_beta   90.00
_cell.angle_gamma   90.00
#
_symmetry.space_group_name_H-M   'P 1'
#
loop_
_entity.id
_entity.type
_entity.pdbx_description
1 polymer ?
#
loop_
_entity_poly.entity_id
_entity_poly.type
_entity_poly.pdbx_seq_one_letter_code
_entity_poly.pdbx_strand_id
1 'polypeptide(L)'
;MTYSELWLESEGGLSQLRVALLIPDKFDIPESFTLADTQHDPDKKFYVSEWFDGIVAAKKAIDVAAQFYTDKDLKFLYFREIRKPK
;
A
#
# COMPACT_ATOMS: atom_id res chain seq x y z
N MET A 1 3.89 -14.57 11.60
CA MET A 1 4.58 -13.28 11.89
C MET A 1 3.71 -12.17 11.36
N THR A 2 3.39 -11.18 12.19
CA THR A 2 2.47 -10.09 11.86
C THR A 2 3.26 -8.97 11.17
N TYR A 3 3.01 -8.75 9.88
CA TYR A 3 3.69 -7.71 9.08
C TYR A 3 2.73 -7.07 8.08
N SER A 4 2.97 -5.80 7.76
CA SER A 4 2.28 -5.07 6.70
C SER A 4 2.94 -5.33 5.34
N GLU A 5 2.19 -5.21 4.25
CA GLU A 5 2.71 -5.35 2.89
C GLU A 5 2.38 -4.12 2.07
N LEU A 6 3.35 -3.65 1.29
CA LEU A 6 3.27 -2.45 0.46
C LEU A 6 3.66 -2.80 -0.97
N TRP A 7 2.81 -2.43 -1.94
CA TRP A 7 3.12 -2.53 -3.38
C TRP A 7 2.41 -1.42 -4.16
N LEU A 8 2.73 -1.31 -5.46
CA LEU A 8 2.03 -0.41 -6.38
C LEU A 8 1.03 -1.19 -7.23
N GLU A 9 -0.13 -0.60 -7.51
CA GLU A 9 -1.11 -1.13 -8.45
C GLU A 9 -1.29 -0.23 -9.66
N SER A 10 -1.50 -0.80 -10.84
CA SER A 10 -1.81 -0.07 -12.07
C SER A 10 -2.70 -0.87 -13.03
N GLU A 11 -3.69 -0.22 -13.64
CA GLU A 11 -4.58 -0.85 -14.64
C GLU A 11 -3.90 -1.16 -15.98
N GLY A 12 -2.72 -0.59 -16.27
CA GLY A 12 -2.12 -0.81 -17.57
C GLY A 12 -0.96 0.11 -17.94
N GLY A 13 0.03 0.28 -17.05
CA GLY A 13 1.27 0.98 -17.39
C GLY A 13 1.85 1.76 -16.21
N LEU A 14 2.53 2.87 -16.52
CA LEU A 14 3.10 3.78 -15.52
C LEU A 14 2.40 5.14 -15.50
N SER A 15 1.28 5.27 -16.23
CA SER A 15 0.51 6.51 -16.34
C SER A 15 -0.25 6.81 -15.06
N GLN A 16 -0.91 5.81 -14.48
CA GLN A 16 -1.63 5.92 -13.23
C GLN A 16 -1.33 4.73 -12.33
N LEU A 17 -0.94 5.03 -11.10
CA LEU A 17 -0.64 4.03 -10.09
C LEU A 17 -1.20 4.46 -8.74
N ARG A 18 -1.58 3.49 -7.91
CA ARG A 18 -1.92 3.72 -6.49
C ARG A 18 -1.04 2.86 -5.60
N VAL A 19 -0.92 3.25 -4.34
CA VAL A 19 -0.27 2.44 -3.31
C VAL A 19 -1.31 1.52 -2.70
N ALA A 20 -0.96 0.25 -2.65
CA ALA A 20 -1.76 -0.81 -2.08
C ALA A 20 -1.08 -1.33 -0.82
N LEU A 21 -1.89 -1.56 0.21
CA LEU A 21 -1.42 -1.75 1.57
C LEU A 21 -2.24 -2.83 2.26
N LEU A 22 -1.61 -3.94 2.61
CA LEU A 22 -2.24 -5.04 3.34
C LEU A 22 -1.74 -5.04 4.78
N ILE A 23 -2.63 -4.84 5.73
CA ILE A 23 -2.28 -4.54 7.12
C ILE A 23 -2.98 -5.53 8.06
N PRO A 24 -2.26 -6.14 9.01
CA PRO A 24 -2.89 -6.92 10.07
C PRO A 24 -3.91 -6.12 10.86
N ASP A 25 -4.93 -6.80 11.35
CA ASP A 25 -5.92 -6.15 12.21
C ASP A 25 -5.26 -5.48 13.42
N LYS A 26 -5.75 -4.27 13.76
CA LYS A 26 -5.29 -3.40 14.87
C LYS A 26 -3.98 -2.64 14.67
N PHE A 27 -3.35 -2.70 13.50
CA PHE A 27 -2.20 -1.84 13.19
C PHE A 27 -2.66 -0.47 12.69
N ASP A 28 -1.86 0.56 13.00
CA ASP A 28 -2.12 1.91 12.49
C ASP A 28 -1.88 1.99 10.98
N ILE A 29 -2.62 2.89 10.34
CA ILE A 29 -2.54 3.13 8.90
C ILE A 29 -1.99 4.53 8.62
N PRO A 30 -1.22 4.74 7.54
CA PRO A 30 -0.86 6.08 7.09
C PRO A 30 -2.10 6.87 6.69
N GLU A 31 -2.03 8.20 6.80
CA GLU A 31 -3.10 9.08 6.32
C GLU A 31 -3.35 8.91 4.81
N SER A 32 -4.58 9.21 4.37
CA SER A 32 -4.99 9.14 2.96
C SER A 32 -5.16 7.73 2.36
N PHE A 33 -5.13 6.69 3.20
CA PHE A 33 -5.51 5.35 2.81
C PHE A 33 -6.98 5.07 3.14
N THR A 34 -7.67 4.45 2.20
CA THR A 34 -9.08 4.05 2.33
C THR A 34 -9.20 2.54 2.31
N LEU A 35 -10.11 1.99 3.11
CA LEU A 35 -10.36 0.55 3.12
C LEU A 35 -10.95 0.15 1.77
N ALA A 36 -10.33 -0.83 1.12
CA ALA A 36 -10.85 -1.37 -0.12
C ALA A 36 -12.01 -2.34 0.18
N ASP A 37 -13.01 -2.36 -0.70
CA ASP A 37 -14.14 -3.29 -0.60
C ASP A 37 -13.72 -4.75 -0.88
N THR A 38 -12.53 -4.96 -1.44
CA THR A 38 -11.97 -6.27 -1.73
C THR A 38 -11.31 -6.88 -0.48
N GLN A 39 -11.85 -8.01 -0.01
CA GLN A 39 -11.28 -8.80 1.08
C GLN A 39 -10.20 -9.73 0.52
N HIS A 40 -8.93 -9.47 0.86
CA HIS A 40 -7.80 -10.28 0.40
C HIS A 40 -7.37 -11.38 1.38
N ASP A 41 -7.53 -11.14 2.68
CA ASP A 41 -7.01 -11.98 3.74
C ASP A 41 -7.98 -11.93 4.95
N PRO A 42 -8.22 -13.04 5.66
CA PRO A 42 -9.08 -13.04 6.85
C PRO A 42 -8.47 -12.31 8.04
N ASP A 43 -7.14 -12.22 8.12
CA ASP A 43 -6.40 -11.66 9.26
C ASP A 43 -5.83 -10.26 8.96
N LYS A 44 -5.93 -9.81 7.70
CA LYS A 44 -5.46 -8.50 7.24
C LYS A 44 -6.53 -7.73 6.49
N LYS A 45 -6.53 -6.42 6.67
CA LYS A 45 -7.36 -5.48 5.93
C LYS A 45 -6.58 -4.88 4.76
N PHE A 46 -7.27 -4.72 3.64
CA PHE A 46 -6.70 -4.18 2.43
C PHE A 46 -7.08 -2.71 2.30
N TYR A 47 -6.07 -1.85 2.17
CA TYR A 47 -6.22 -0.42 2.02
C TYR A 47 -5.53 0.06 0.74
N VAL A 48 -6.09 1.11 0.15
CA VAL A 48 -5.54 1.73 -1.05
C VAL A 48 -5.50 3.25 -0.89
N SER A 49 -4.48 3.85 -1.47
CA SER A 49 -4.40 5.30 -1.62
C SER A 49 -5.32 5.80 -2.75
N GLU A 50 -5.38 7.12 -2.92
CA GLU A 50 -5.79 7.71 -4.19
C GLU A 50 -4.87 7.28 -5.34
N TRP A 51 -5.34 7.50 -6.57
CA TRP A 51 -4.55 7.30 -7.78
C TRP A 51 -3.60 8.48 -8.01
N PHE A 52 -2.35 8.18 -8.32
CA PHE A 52 -1.32 9.14 -8.65
C PHE A 52 -0.98 9.08 -10.15
N ASP A 53 -0.85 10.24 -10.76
CA ASP A 53 -0.36 10.35 -12.13
C ASP A 53 1.17 10.19 -12.15
N GLY A 54 1.63 9.13 -12.82
CA GLY A 54 3.04 8.85 -13.03
C GLY A 54 3.75 8.12 -11.88
N ILE A 55 4.77 7.35 -12.25
CA ILE A 55 5.58 6.56 -11.31
C ILE A 55 6.31 7.39 -10.25
N VAL A 56 6.64 8.65 -10.55
CA VAL A 56 7.38 9.52 -9.60
C VAL A 56 6.51 9.88 -8.39
N ALA A 57 5.27 10.28 -8.62
CA ALA A 57 4.32 10.60 -7.55
C ALA A 57 3.97 9.35 -6.74
N ALA A 58 3.68 8.24 -7.43
CA ALA A 58 3.40 6.96 -6.78
C ALA A 58 4.58 6.47 -5.93
N LYS A 59 5.83 6.62 -6.42
CA LYS A 59 7.05 6.27 -5.67
C LYS A 59 7.17 7.10 -4.39
N LYS A 60 6.92 8.42 -4.48
CA LYS A 60 6.97 9.28 -3.30
C LYS A 60 5.93 8.85 -2.26
N ALA A 61 4.72 8.50 -2.69
CA ALA A 61 3.66 8.05 -1.79
C ALA A 61 3.99 6.72 -1.09
N ILE A 62 4.49 5.72 -1.82
CA ILE A 62 4.86 4.42 -1.20
C ILE A 62 6.07 4.55 -0.27
N ASP A 63 7.02 5.44 -0.57
CA ASP A 63 8.17 5.71 0.31
C ASP A 63 7.71 6.39 1.62
N VAL A 64 6.75 7.32 1.55
CA VAL A 64 6.14 7.91 2.76
C VAL A 64 5.40 6.86 3.59
N ALA A 65 4.64 5.97 2.95
CA ALA A 65 3.97 4.88 3.65
C ALA A 65 4.97 3.90 4.30
N ALA A 66 6.09 3.59 3.63
CA ALA A 66 7.15 2.78 4.20
C ALA A 66 7.84 3.47 5.39
N GLN A 67 8.07 4.78 5.31
CA GLN A 67 8.64 5.57 6.40
C GLN A 67 7.73 5.55 7.63
N PHE A 68 6.42 5.67 7.45
CA PHE A 68 5.44 5.61 8.55
C PHE A 68 5.58 4.34 9.41
N TYR A 69 5.79 3.19 8.78
CA TYR A 69 5.99 1.92 9.50
C TYR A 69 7.39 1.80 10.10
N THR A 70 8.40 2.31 9.40
CA THR A 70 9.77 2.39 9.90
C THR A 70 9.84 3.20 11.19
N ASP A 71 9.18 4.37 11.23
CA ASP A 71 9.17 5.26 12.41
C ASP A 71 8.47 4.64 13.63
N LYS A 72 7.61 3.64 13.42
CA LYS A 72 6.89 2.92 14.47
C LYS A 72 7.55 1.59 14.86
N ASP A 73 8.72 1.28 14.31
CA ASP A 73 9.39 -0.01 14.46
C ASP A 73 8.49 -1.22 14.08
N LEU A 74 7.60 -1.01 13.11
CA LEU A 74 6.69 -2.03 12.60
C LEU A 74 7.30 -2.75 11.41
N LYS A 75 7.23 -4.08 11.40
CA LYS A 75 7.72 -4.88 10.28
C LYS A 75 6.80 -4.75 9.07
N PHE A 76 7.40 -4.48 7.90
CA PHE A 76 6.69 -4.45 6.63
C PHE A 76 7.50 -5.11 5.51
N LEU A 77 6.80 -5.62 4.50
CA LEU A 77 7.36 -6.05 3.24
C LEU A 77 7.11 -4.98 2.18
N TYR A 78 8.18 -4.50 1.56
CA TYR A 78 8.12 -3.55 0.44
C TYR A 78 8.37 -4.30 -0.86
N PHE A 79 7.33 -4.45 -1.67
CA PHE A 79 7.44 -5.08 -2.98
C PHE A 79 7.69 -4.02 -4.05
N ARG A 80 8.72 -4.23 -4.87
CA ARG A 80 9.06 -3.34 -6.00
C ARG A 80 8.29 -3.65 -7.28
N GLU A 81 7.37 -4.61 -7.22
CA GLU A 81 6.53 -4.97 -8.36
C GLU A 81 5.30 -4.07 -8.46
N ILE A 82 4.81 -3.92 -9.69
CA ILE A 82 3.54 -3.25 -9.98
C ILE A 82 2.53 -4.33 -10.32
N ARG A 83 1.47 -4.45 -9.52
CA ARG A 83 0.41 -5.44 -9.68
C ARG A 83 -0.80 -4.83 -10.41
N LYS A 84 -1.68 -5.67 -10.92
CA LYS A 84 -3.01 -5.21 -11.36
C LYS A 84 -3.88 -4.91 -10.13
N PRO A 85 -4.75 -3.89 -10.17
CA PRO A 85 -5.75 -3.67 -9.15
C PRO A 85 -6.63 -4.89 -9.01
N LYS A 86 -6.98 -5.22 -7.77
CA LYS A 86 -7.96 -6.27 -7.47
C LYS A 86 -9.31 -5.68 -7.15
#